data_AF-A0A948SRK5-F1
#
_entry.id   AF-A0A948SRK5-F1
#
_cell.length_a   1.000
_cell.length_b   1.000
_cell.length_c   1.000
_cell.angle_alpha   90.00
_cell.angle_beta   90.00
_cell.angle_gamma   90.00
#
_symmetry.space_group_name_H-M   'P 1'
#
loop_
_entity.id
_entity.type
_entity.pdbx_description
1 polymer ?
#
loop_
_entity_poly.entity_id
_entity_poly.type
_entity_poly.pdbx_seq_one_letter_code
_entity_poly.pdbx_strand_id
1 'polypeptide(L)'
;SQVASLLADPRVASVSRNKRVRKRATVPAAQGDVLYHLDRIDQRALPLDGRYAPPATGEGVQIYMIDTGVRATHVDLAGRVIHGADVVGPDERGVPAVPSDDCDGHGTHTAALAAGTEYGVAKRATIVAVRVLDCYGEGDVDSVIRGIDWVIKHHRSGSLAVANLSLGVDADEDSRPMDLAVVDLVRDGIVPITAAGNKGQDACEVSPGHTPEALNVGATTQTDERLAMALGTSSYGSCVDIFAPGVRVLSAGIDSDTAEQTLTGTSMASPLVAGYVALIGESDPTACPEAVHDAVTSRATKDVVKNAGLGSPNLLLNISDVSAVGAAAPGTPSALVSSPLADGVVVSWDPGCNGGAPDGVSNVRVYRDKEADPIRTVNVRGASRVVVRGLDVDASYRVSVRRRTANGVSEWSEKSIAVSPSDFTTGGKVRTSLLASSTEAKVRGTWSVGDEQKWNCRILGGGARLYFTRSAACVVSIVPAYSNVAFDRTFTPAEATVPAGSGSGRRVVYDRSSRRLFAIDADNRVVRSTTVVGTVTPPVTGRYRLTRTVDGFGAAGAVGAVRFREIVDEFSPDFLGAAVADDALYLPPPDGKWFRSYVTKTKLLVIVS
;
A
#
# COMPACT_ATOMS: atom_id res chain seq x y z
N SER A 1 -19.91 1.54 37.70
CA SER A 1 -20.30 2.37 36.54
C SER A 1 -19.78 1.72 35.27
N GLN A 2 -20.28 2.07 34.09
CA GLN A 2 -19.75 1.53 32.82
C GLN A 2 -18.25 1.84 32.65
N VAL A 3 -17.80 3.04 33.07
CA VAL A 3 -16.37 3.42 33.12
C VAL A 3 -15.54 2.44 33.94
N ALA A 4 -16.00 2.03 35.13
CA ALA A 4 -15.28 1.05 35.96
C ALA A 4 -15.24 -0.36 35.32
N SER A 5 -16.22 -0.71 34.49
CA SER A 5 -16.19 -1.96 33.71
C SER A 5 -15.25 -1.89 32.51
N LEU A 6 -15.10 -0.71 31.88
CA LEU A 6 -14.13 -0.48 30.80
C LEU A 6 -12.70 -0.49 31.32
N LEU A 7 -12.43 0.19 32.44
CA LEU A 7 -11.11 0.20 33.11
C LEU A 7 -10.67 -1.17 33.66
N ALA A 8 -11.57 -2.15 33.70
CA ALA A 8 -11.27 -3.53 34.11
C ALA A 8 -10.95 -4.46 32.92
N ASP A 9 -11.11 -4.00 31.67
CA ASP A 9 -10.73 -4.77 30.48
C ASP A 9 -9.23 -4.59 30.18
N PRO A 10 -8.41 -5.67 30.17
CA PRO A 10 -6.96 -5.55 29.97
C PRO A 10 -6.54 -5.07 28.57
N ARG A 11 -7.50 -4.83 27.66
CA ARG A 11 -7.27 -4.21 26.33
C ARG A 11 -7.45 -2.69 26.34
N VAL A 12 -8.05 -2.13 27.40
CA VAL A 12 -8.35 -0.69 27.50
C VAL A 12 -7.16 0.02 28.15
N ALA A 13 -6.41 0.78 27.36
CA ALA A 13 -5.22 1.50 27.85
C ALA A 13 -5.57 2.69 28.76
N SER A 14 -6.69 3.36 28.51
CA SER A 14 -7.23 4.45 29.35
C SER A 14 -8.72 4.69 29.02
N VAL A 15 -9.41 5.44 29.88
CA VAL A 15 -10.77 5.95 29.64
C VAL A 15 -10.82 7.41 30.06
N SER A 16 -11.09 8.31 29.12
CA SER A 16 -11.28 9.75 29.35
C SER A 16 -12.74 10.18 29.16
N ARG A 17 -13.07 11.41 29.54
CA ARG A 17 -14.32 12.08 29.18
C ARG A 17 -14.16 12.77 27.82
N ASN A 18 -15.24 12.86 27.06
CA ASN A 18 -15.23 13.58 25.78
C ASN A 18 -15.24 15.10 26.02
N LYS A 19 -14.58 15.88 25.15
CA LYS A 19 -14.47 17.35 25.26
C LYS A 19 -14.74 18.06 23.95
N ARG A 20 -15.39 19.22 24.06
CA ARG A 20 -15.67 20.10 22.93
C ARG A 20 -14.45 20.87 22.45
N VAL A 21 -14.17 20.68 21.16
CA VAL A 21 -13.21 21.37 20.30
C VAL A 21 -13.93 22.53 19.61
N ARG A 22 -13.25 23.65 19.34
CA ARG A 22 -13.84 24.83 18.67
C ARG A 22 -12.89 25.50 17.68
N LYS A 23 -13.43 26.09 16.60
CA LYS A 23 -12.77 27.16 15.84
C LYS A 23 -12.56 28.43 16.70
N ARG A 24 -11.69 29.37 16.30
CA ARG A 24 -11.37 30.59 17.08
C ARG A 24 -11.63 31.91 16.30
N ALA A 25 -11.82 33.01 17.04
CA ALA A 25 -12.58 34.21 16.64
C ALA A 25 -11.93 35.19 15.62
N THR A 26 -12.72 36.15 15.12
CA THR A 26 -12.60 36.74 13.76
C THR A 26 -12.59 38.29 13.70
N VAL A 27 -11.90 38.89 12.70
CA VAL A 27 -11.93 40.35 12.38
C VAL A 27 -11.68 40.66 10.88
N PRO A 28 -12.40 41.60 10.21
CA PRO A 28 -12.24 41.87 8.78
C PRO A 28 -11.26 43.02 8.38
N ALA A 29 -10.88 43.08 7.09
CA ALA A 29 -9.99 44.09 6.48
C ALA A 29 -10.05 44.18 4.94
N ALA A 30 -9.46 45.25 4.40
CA ALA A 30 -9.37 45.56 2.97
C ALA A 30 -8.12 44.99 2.26
N GLN A 31 -8.19 44.99 0.93
CA GLN A 31 -7.42 44.20 -0.05
C GLN A 31 -6.43 45.07 -0.85
N GLY A 32 -5.45 44.43 -1.51
CA GLY A 32 -4.50 45.03 -2.46
C GLY A 32 -4.06 44.01 -3.51
N ASP A 33 -3.37 44.46 -4.57
CA ASP A 33 -3.22 43.73 -5.85
C ASP A 33 -2.52 42.35 -5.78
N VAL A 34 -1.67 42.13 -4.77
CA VAL A 34 -1.24 40.78 -4.36
C VAL A 34 -1.57 40.60 -2.88
N LEU A 35 -2.09 39.43 -2.53
CA LEU A 35 -2.52 39.12 -1.19
C LEU A 35 -1.32 39.02 -0.25
N TYR A 36 -1.33 39.84 0.80
CA TYR A 36 -0.16 40.06 1.65
C TYR A 36 0.40 38.78 2.29
N HIS A 37 -0.45 37.77 2.52
CA HIS A 37 -0.05 36.50 3.14
C HIS A 37 0.72 35.59 2.18
N LEU A 38 0.56 35.76 0.86
CA LEU A 38 1.34 35.10 -0.17
C LEU A 38 2.65 35.87 -0.43
N ASP A 39 2.54 37.19 -0.63
CA ASP A 39 3.66 38.13 -0.78
C ASP A 39 4.67 38.00 0.38
N ARG A 40 4.19 37.88 1.63
CA ARG A 40 5.10 37.81 2.77
C ARG A 40 5.95 36.53 2.80
N ILE A 41 5.49 35.40 2.25
CA ILE A 41 6.08 34.09 2.54
C ILE A 41 7.10 33.61 1.50
N ASP A 42 7.20 34.20 0.30
CA ASP A 42 8.28 33.87 -0.65
C ASP A 42 9.49 34.83 -0.57
N GLN A 43 9.40 35.88 0.25
CA GLN A 43 10.51 36.78 0.61
C GLN A 43 10.98 36.63 2.07
N ARG A 44 12.18 37.16 2.37
CA ARG A 44 12.76 37.14 3.74
C ARG A 44 12.54 38.43 4.51
N ALA A 45 12.93 39.58 3.97
CA ALA A 45 12.81 40.88 4.62
C ALA A 45 11.59 41.67 4.13
N LEU A 46 11.04 42.56 4.97
CA LEU A 46 10.12 43.62 4.56
C LEU A 46 10.89 44.80 3.90
N PRO A 47 10.25 45.69 3.11
CA PRO A 47 8.82 45.73 2.76
C PRO A 47 8.39 44.61 1.81
N LEU A 48 7.07 44.37 1.75
CA LEU A 48 6.43 43.54 0.73
C LEU A 48 6.77 44.04 -0.68
N ASP A 49 6.98 43.13 -1.63
CA ASP A 49 7.45 43.47 -2.99
C ASP A 49 6.34 43.43 -4.07
N GLY A 50 5.13 43.00 -3.69
CA GLY A 50 3.96 42.94 -4.58
C GLY A 50 3.97 41.76 -5.53
N ARG A 51 4.60 40.63 -5.17
CA ARG A 51 4.73 39.44 -6.02
C ARG A 51 4.40 38.17 -5.26
N TYR A 52 4.19 37.10 -6.02
CA TYR A 52 4.13 35.76 -5.51
C TYR A 52 4.61 34.77 -6.58
N ALA A 53 5.72 34.08 -6.33
CA ALA A 53 6.40 33.19 -7.26
C ALA A 53 6.87 31.89 -6.57
N PRO A 54 5.93 31.01 -6.15
CA PRO A 54 6.30 29.75 -5.50
C PRO A 54 7.10 28.86 -6.46
N PRO A 55 8.15 28.16 -5.99
CA PRO A 55 9.04 27.36 -6.83
C PRO A 55 8.45 26.01 -7.28
N ALA A 56 7.31 25.62 -6.71
CA ALA A 56 6.53 24.43 -7.04
C ALA A 56 5.02 24.75 -6.86
N THR A 57 4.14 23.77 -7.08
CA THR A 57 2.68 23.97 -7.05
C THR A 57 1.92 23.08 -6.07
N GLY A 58 2.58 22.06 -5.51
CA GLY A 58 1.98 21.02 -4.68
C GLY A 58 1.28 19.90 -5.47
N GLU A 59 1.54 19.79 -6.77
CA GLU A 59 0.88 18.81 -7.63
C GLU A 59 1.18 17.36 -7.17
N GLY A 60 0.15 16.53 -7.12
CA GLY A 60 0.23 15.14 -6.67
C GLY A 60 0.19 14.95 -5.15
N VAL A 61 0.25 16.01 -4.34
CA VAL A 61 0.15 15.93 -2.87
C VAL A 61 -1.31 16.10 -2.43
N GLN A 62 -1.69 15.36 -1.39
CA GLN A 62 -2.98 15.47 -0.71
C GLN A 62 -2.83 16.22 0.61
N ILE A 63 -3.72 17.19 0.85
CA ILE A 63 -3.85 17.93 2.09
C ILE A 63 -5.24 17.61 2.68
N TYR A 64 -5.28 16.86 3.77
CA TYR A 64 -6.49 16.57 4.53
C TYR A 64 -6.86 17.80 5.37
N MET A 65 -7.99 18.44 5.06
CA MET A 65 -8.58 19.47 5.92
C MET A 65 -9.44 18.80 6.97
N ILE A 66 -8.96 18.78 8.21
CA ILE A 66 -9.67 18.23 9.37
C ILE A 66 -10.35 19.40 10.09
N ASP A 67 -11.56 19.76 9.65
CA ASP A 67 -12.21 21.04 9.94
C ASP A 67 -13.76 20.95 9.85
N THR A 68 -14.48 22.05 9.53
CA THR A 68 -15.95 22.12 9.39
C THR A 68 -16.52 21.51 8.11
N GLY A 69 -15.65 21.07 7.19
CA GLY A 69 -15.97 20.74 5.81
C GLY A 69 -15.29 21.71 4.84
N VAL A 70 -15.49 21.54 3.53
CA VAL A 70 -14.91 22.42 2.49
C VAL A 70 -15.90 22.60 1.34
N ARG A 71 -16.38 23.82 1.05
CA ARG A 71 -17.27 24.09 -0.09
C ARG A 71 -16.57 23.81 -1.43
N ALA A 72 -16.74 22.58 -1.93
CA ALA A 72 -16.02 22.07 -3.11
C ALA A 72 -16.40 22.78 -4.43
N THR A 73 -17.53 23.48 -4.46
CA THR A 73 -18.02 24.25 -5.62
C THR A 73 -17.44 25.64 -5.72
N HIS A 74 -16.76 26.16 -4.69
CA HIS A 74 -16.13 27.48 -4.73
C HIS A 74 -15.09 27.55 -5.86
N VAL A 75 -15.14 28.57 -6.71
CA VAL A 75 -14.35 28.63 -7.98
C VAL A 75 -12.85 28.49 -7.75
N ASP A 76 -12.36 29.00 -6.62
CA ASP A 76 -10.97 28.91 -6.21
C ASP A 76 -10.48 27.47 -5.95
N LEU A 77 -11.39 26.61 -5.48
CA LEU A 77 -11.17 25.22 -5.07
C LEU A 77 -11.76 24.21 -6.07
N ALA A 78 -12.51 24.68 -7.08
CA ALA A 78 -13.20 23.83 -8.03
C ALA A 78 -12.25 22.84 -8.72
N GLY A 79 -12.66 21.57 -8.75
CA GLY A 79 -11.92 20.48 -9.39
C GLY A 79 -10.74 19.89 -8.60
N ARG A 80 -10.43 20.38 -7.38
CA ARG A 80 -9.34 19.81 -6.54
C ARG A 80 -9.77 19.31 -5.15
N VAL A 81 -11.05 19.47 -4.78
CA VAL A 81 -11.59 18.96 -3.51
C VAL A 81 -12.16 17.56 -3.72
N ILE A 82 -11.69 16.61 -2.93
CA ILE A 82 -12.21 15.23 -2.84
C ILE A 82 -13.03 15.10 -1.55
N HIS A 83 -14.19 14.45 -1.66
CA HIS A 83 -15.02 14.09 -0.50
C HIS A 83 -14.28 13.06 0.37
N GLY A 84 -13.92 13.43 1.60
CA GLY A 84 -13.35 12.52 2.59
C GLY A 84 -14.44 11.96 3.51
N ALA A 85 -14.29 12.19 4.81
CA ALA A 85 -15.21 11.72 5.85
C ALA A 85 -16.08 12.84 6.42
N ASP A 86 -17.31 12.51 6.79
CA ASP A 86 -18.11 13.28 7.76
C ASP A 86 -18.29 12.36 8.97
N VAL A 87 -17.88 12.85 10.14
CA VAL A 87 -18.01 12.14 11.42
C VAL A 87 -18.95 12.82 12.40
N VAL A 88 -19.46 14.01 12.05
CA VAL A 88 -20.40 14.83 12.82
C VAL A 88 -21.83 14.36 12.55
N GLY A 89 -22.16 14.08 11.28
CA GLY A 89 -23.49 13.68 10.83
C GLY A 89 -24.35 14.86 10.35
N PRO A 90 -25.69 14.71 10.36
CA PRO A 90 -26.61 15.71 9.83
C PRO A 90 -26.39 17.10 10.45
N ASP A 91 -26.67 18.13 9.66
CA ASP A 91 -26.73 19.48 10.18
C ASP A 91 -27.93 19.68 11.14
N GLU A 92 -28.00 20.85 11.76
CA GLU A 92 -29.06 21.20 12.71
C GLU A 92 -30.47 21.23 12.10
N ARG A 93 -30.56 21.29 10.77
CA ARG A 93 -31.82 21.23 10.01
C ARG A 93 -32.22 19.78 9.69
N GLY A 94 -31.41 18.80 10.10
CA GLY A 94 -31.59 17.38 9.82
C GLY A 94 -31.17 16.98 8.42
N VAL A 95 -30.49 17.86 7.67
CA VAL A 95 -29.99 17.56 6.32
C VAL A 95 -28.70 16.75 6.45
N PRO A 96 -28.54 15.61 5.75
CA PRO A 96 -27.27 14.91 5.68
C PRO A 96 -26.21 15.84 5.08
N ALA A 97 -25.31 16.34 5.93
CA ALA A 97 -24.14 17.07 5.49
C ALA A 97 -23.21 16.13 4.72
N VAL A 98 -22.51 16.70 3.75
CA VAL A 98 -21.40 16.03 3.05
C VAL A 98 -20.12 16.79 3.38
N PRO A 99 -18.94 16.13 3.40
CA PRO A 99 -17.70 16.81 3.79
C PRO A 99 -17.35 18.00 2.88
N SER A 100 -17.90 18.00 1.67
CA SER A 100 -17.74 19.01 0.62
C SER A 100 -18.74 20.16 0.68
N ASP A 101 -19.59 20.22 1.70
CA ASP A 101 -20.58 21.28 1.92
C ASP A 101 -20.35 21.86 3.32
N ASP A 102 -19.64 22.97 3.36
CA ASP A 102 -19.25 23.66 4.59
C ASP A 102 -20.34 24.65 5.00
N CYS A 103 -20.98 24.38 6.12
CA CYS A 103 -22.03 25.23 6.70
C CYS A 103 -21.49 26.31 7.64
N ASP A 104 -20.19 26.35 7.90
CA ASP A 104 -19.55 27.27 8.85
C ASP A 104 -18.66 28.32 8.14
N GLY A 105 -17.89 27.87 7.15
CA GLY A 105 -16.98 28.66 6.33
C GLY A 105 -15.51 28.57 6.72
N HIS A 106 -15.20 28.15 7.95
CA HIS A 106 -13.83 28.07 8.44
C HIS A 106 -12.98 27.07 7.64
N GLY A 107 -13.46 25.84 7.41
CA GLY A 107 -12.75 24.83 6.64
C GLY A 107 -12.60 25.17 5.16
N THR A 108 -13.56 25.87 4.56
CA THR A 108 -13.43 26.41 3.19
C THR A 108 -12.33 27.45 3.10
N HIS A 109 -12.28 28.38 4.07
CA HIS A 109 -11.28 29.43 4.13
C HIS A 109 -9.87 28.86 4.28
N THR A 110 -9.68 27.88 5.19
CA THR A 110 -8.37 27.23 5.41
C THR A 110 -7.96 26.34 4.23
N ALA A 111 -8.88 25.62 3.60
CA ALA A 111 -8.63 24.87 2.37
C ALA A 111 -8.10 25.76 1.24
N ALA A 112 -8.73 26.91 1.04
CA ALA A 112 -8.33 27.88 0.02
C ALA A 112 -6.98 28.54 0.33
N LEU A 113 -6.63 28.78 1.60
CA LEU A 113 -5.27 29.22 1.96
C LEU A 113 -4.19 28.15 1.72
N ALA A 114 -4.54 26.88 1.90
CA ALA A 114 -3.61 25.78 1.63
C ALA A 114 -3.40 25.55 0.13
N ALA A 115 -4.47 25.41 -0.67
CA ALA A 115 -4.38 24.95 -2.06
C ALA A 115 -5.29 25.68 -3.08
N GLY A 116 -5.85 26.82 -2.71
CA GLY A 116 -6.61 27.70 -3.61
C GLY A 116 -5.84 28.18 -4.83
N THR A 117 -6.56 28.47 -5.91
CA THR A 117 -6.01 29.01 -7.17
C THR A 117 -5.49 30.43 -6.99
N GLU A 118 -6.26 31.28 -6.33
CA GLU A 118 -5.99 32.68 -6.04
C GLU A 118 -5.36 32.81 -4.64
N TYR A 119 -6.09 32.40 -3.60
CA TYR A 119 -5.71 32.62 -2.19
C TYR A 119 -4.62 31.68 -1.67
N GLY A 120 -4.37 30.56 -2.37
CA GLY A 120 -3.60 29.43 -1.84
C GLY A 120 -2.12 29.42 -2.16
N VAL A 121 -1.36 28.75 -1.27
CA VAL A 121 0.07 28.49 -1.42
C VAL A 121 0.35 27.38 -2.43
N ALA A 122 -0.25 26.20 -2.24
CA ALA A 122 -0.06 25.03 -3.08
C ALA A 122 -1.14 24.94 -4.17
N LYS A 123 -1.06 25.84 -5.17
CA LYS A 123 -2.08 26.08 -6.19
C LYS A 123 -2.50 24.88 -7.06
N ARG A 124 -1.86 23.71 -6.96
CA ARG A 124 -2.23 22.45 -7.64
C ARG A 124 -2.31 21.24 -6.69
N ALA A 125 -2.24 21.43 -5.38
CA ALA A 125 -2.47 20.36 -4.41
C ALA A 125 -3.95 19.94 -4.36
N THR A 126 -4.18 18.69 -3.96
CA THR A 126 -5.52 18.12 -3.77
C THR A 126 -5.97 18.31 -2.34
N ILE A 127 -7.16 18.89 -2.12
CA ILE A 127 -7.79 18.96 -0.80
C ILE A 127 -8.63 17.70 -0.59
N VAL A 128 -8.50 17.06 0.57
CA VAL A 128 -9.43 16.01 1.02
C VAL A 128 -10.21 16.56 2.21
N ALA A 129 -11.52 16.73 2.05
CA ALA A 129 -12.36 17.34 3.08
C ALA A 129 -12.77 16.33 4.15
N VAL A 130 -12.42 16.59 5.42
CA VAL A 130 -12.70 15.73 6.57
C VAL A 130 -13.43 16.55 7.63
N ARG A 131 -14.76 16.44 7.64
CA ARG A 131 -15.65 17.21 8.51
C ARG A 131 -15.73 16.60 9.90
N VAL A 132 -15.08 17.25 10.87
CA VAL A 132 -15.05 16.90 12.30
C VAL A 132 -15.67 17.96 13.21
N LEU A 133 -16.00 19.14 12.65
CA LEU A 133 -16.69 20.24 13.33
C LEU A 133 -18.07 20.50 12.67
N ASP A 134 -19.02 20.98 13.45
CA ASP A 134 -20.39 21.33 13.05
C ASP A 134 -20.50 22.74 12.45
N CYS A 135 -21.74 23.21 12.24
CA CYS A 135 -22.04 24.51 11.63
C CYS A 135 -21.80 25.72 12.55
N TYR A 136 -21.46 25.50 13.82
CA TYR A 136 -20.94 26.51 14.73
C TYR A 136 -19.40 26.46 14.84
N GLY A 137 -18.78 25.49 14.19
CA GLY A 137 -17.37 25.16 14.35
C GLY A 137 -17.07 24.51 15.69
N GLU A 138 -18.06 23.85 16.32
CA GLU A 138 -17.86 22.97 17.47
C GLU A 138 -17.72 21.52 17.02
N GLY A 139 -16.88 20.75 17.69
CA GLY A 139 -16.84 19.30 17.55
C GLY A 139 -16.39 18.68 18.85
N ASP A 140 -16.18 17.38 18.89
CA ASP A 140 -15.68 16.68 20.07
C ASP A 140 -14.33 15.99 19.77
N VAL A 141 -13.53 15.75 20.81
CA VAL A 141 -12.26 14.99 20.71
C VAL A 141 -12.46 13.65 20.00
N ASP A 142 -13.53 12.91 20.30
CA ASP A 142 -13.92 11.68 19.58
C ASP A 142 -14.09 11.91 18.05
N SER A 143 -14.67 13.03 17.66
CA SER A 143 -14.87 13.36 16.24
C SER A 143 -13.54 13.66 15.55
N VAL A 144 -12.64 14.41 16.19
CA VAL A 144 -11.29 14.65 15.63
C VAL A 144 -10.53 13.33 15.45
N ILE A 145 -10.55 12.46 16.46
CA ILE A 145 -9.88 11.14 16.40
C ILE A 145 -10.47 10.27 15.28
N ARG A 146 -11.80 10.17 15.17
CA ARG A 146 -12.46 9.42 14.09
C ARG A 146 -12.17 10.00 12.70
N GLY A 147 -11.96 11.31 12.59
CA GLY A 147 -11.48 11.96 11.37
C GLY A 147 -10.05 11.52 11.02
N ILE A 148 -9.14 11.54 12.01
CA ILE A 148 -7.75 11.08 11.87
C ILE A 148 -7.68 9.58 11.51
N ASP A 149 -8.43 8.71 12.18
CA ASP A 149 -8.52 7.28 11.88
C ASP A 149 -8.97 7.04 10.43
N TRP A 150 -9.92 7.84 9.94
CA TRP A 150 -10.36 7.78 8.54
C TRP A 150 -9.23 8.22 7.60
N VAL A 151 -8.51 9.30 7.92
CA VAL A 151 -7.37 9.79 7.12
C VAL A 151 -6.29 8.73 7.00
N ILE A 152 -5.82 8.15 8.11
CA ILE A 152 -4.81 7.08 8.12
C ILE A 152 -5.28 5.88 7.28
N LYS A 153 -6.56 5.50 7.39
CA LYS A 153 -7.12 4.36 6.65
C LYS A 153 -7.23 4.57 5.13
N HIS A 154 -7.32 5.81 4.65
CA HIS A 154 -7.48 6.13 3.23
C HIS A 154 -6.23 6.77 2.60
N HIS A 155 -5.22 7.07 3.42
CA HIS A 155 -3.93 7.54 2.96
C HIS A 155 -3.18 6.47 2.16
N ARG A 156 -2.42 6.92 1.16
CA ARG A 156 -1.57 6.06 0.34
C ARG A 156 -0.18 5.98 0.99
N SER A 157 -0.01 5.03 1.90
CA SER A 157 1.24 4.84 2.62
C SER A 157 2.48 4.85 1.70
N GLY A 158 3.54 5.51 2.19
CA GLY A 158 4.78 5.75 1.45
C GLY A 158 4.73 6.92 0.47
N SER A 159 3.58 7.60 0.34
CA SER A 159 3.47 8.94 -0.23
C SER A 159 3.51 9.98 0.90
N LEU A 160 4.03 11.17 0.65
CA LEU A 160 3.86 12.30 1.57
C LEU A 160 2.44 12.86 1.45
N ALA A 161 1.80 13.11 2.58
CA ALA A 161 0.57 13.87 2.67
C ALA A 161 0.61 14.81 3.88
N VAL A 162 -0.36 15.71 3.96
CA VAL A 162 -0.44 16.74 5.00
C VAL A 162 -1.80 16.69 5.67
N ALA A 163 -1.86 16.85 6.98
CA ALA A 163 -3.11 17.01 7.72
C ALA A 163 -3.11 18.38 8.39
N ASN A 164 -4.05 19.25 8.04
CA ASN A 164 -4.21 20.57 8.66
C ASN A 164 -5.31 20.51 9.73
N LEU A 165 -4.93 20.72 10.98
CA LEU A 165 -5.81 20.72 12.15
C LEU A 165 -5.87 22.16 12.70
N SER A 166 -6.66 23.00 12.05
CA SER A 166 -6.85 24.42 12.43
C SER A 166 -7.81 24.62 13.61
N LEU A 167 -7.73 23.70 14.57
CA LEU A 167 -8.63 23.51 15.72
C LEU A 167 -7.81 23.23 16.99
N GLY A 168 -8.46 23.27 18.16
CA GLY A 168 -7.82 22.83 19.40
C GLY A 168 -8.57 23.17 20.69
N VAL A 169 -8.11 22.59 21.79
CA VAL A 169 -8.63 22.75 23.16
C VAL A 169 -7.48 23.11 24.12
N ASP A 170 -7.82 23.50 25.35
CA ASP A 170 -6.80 23.56 26.41
C ASP A 170 -6.38 22.13 26.78
N ALA A 171 -5.09 21.90 26.98
CA ALA A 171 -4.52 20.56 27.13
C ALA A 171 -4.76 19.97 28.53
N ASP A 172 -5.26 18.73 28.60
CA ASP A 172 -5.44 17.98 29.85
C ASP A 172 -5.61 16.45 29.62
N GLU A 173 -6.01 15.71 30.66
CA GLU A 173 -6.18 14.25 30.62
C GLU A 173 -7.19 13.77 29.56
N ASP A 174 -8.18 14.61 29.22
CA ASP A 174 -9.24 14.24 28.28
C ASP A 174 -8.88 14.59 26.83
N SER A 175 -7.97 15.55 26.61
CA SER A 175 -7.46 15.88 25.26
C SER A 175 -6.36 14.91 24.79
N ARG A 176 -5.65 14.26 25.72
CA ARG A 176 -4.53 13.34 25.44
C ARG A 176 -4.75 12.31 24.32
N PRO A 177 -5.94 11.69 24.15
CA PRO A 177 -6.16 10.76 23.03
C PRO A 177 -6.06 11.43 21.64
N MET A 178 -6.35 12.73 21.54
CA MET A 178 -6.18 13.50 20.29
C MET A 178 -4.70 13.71 19.95
N ASP A 179 -3.86 13.96 20.95
CA ASP A 179 -2.40 14.07 20.79
C ASP A 179 -1.83 12.75 20.24
N LEU A 180 -2.26 11.60 20.79
CA LEU A 180 -1.83 10.29 20.34
C LEU A 180 -2.26 10.00 18.88
N ALA A 181 -3.47 10.41 18.50
CA ALA A 181 -3.93 10.31 17.11
C ALA A 181 -3.08 11.18 16.16
N VAL A 182 -2.63 12.35 16.60
CA VAL A 182 -1.70 13.19 15.83
C VAL A 182 -0.31 12.53 15.67
N VAL A 183 0.19 11.82 16.68
CA VAL A 183 1.41 10.99 16.55
C VAL A 183 1.20 9.83 15.56
N ASP A 184 -0.01 9.27 15.48
CA ASP A 184 -0.31 8.19 14.53
C ASP A 184 -0.39 8.67 13.06
N LEU A 185 -0.74 9.94 12.80
CA LEU A 185 -0.57 10.56 11.46
C LEU A 185 0.90 10.53 11.03
N VAL A 186 1.81 10.94 11.91
CA VAL A 186 3.26 10.98 11.66
C VAL A 186 3.81 9.59 11.35
N ARG A 187 3.34 8.58 12.09
CA ARG A 187 3.73 7.17 11.89
C ARG A 187 3.30 6.63 10.52
N ASP A 188 2.17 7.09 9.99
CA ASP A 188 1.70 6.70 8.65
C ASP A 188 2.36 7.49 7.50
N GLY A 189 3.18 8.50 7.81
CA GLY A 189 3.89 9.34 6.85
C GLY A 189 3.17 10.63 6.47
N ILE A 190 2.18 11.04 7.27
CA ILE A 190 1.42 12.28 7.10
C ILE A 190 2.01 13.35 8.02
N VAL A 191 2.20 14.57 7.52
CA VAL A 191 2.70 15.70 8.32
C VAL A 191 1.52 16.45 8.96
N PRO A 192 1.35 16.43 10.30
CA PRO A 192 0.31 17.21 10.95
C PRO A 192 0.78 18.65 11.16
N ILE A 193 -0.07 19.59 10.76
CA ILE A 193 0.09 21.01 10.95
C ILE A 193 -1.03 21.47 11.87
N THR A 194 -0.68 22.11 12.98
CA THR A 194 -1.61 22.50 14.04
C THR A 194 -1.62 24.01 14.23
N ALA A 195 -2.65 24.54 14.89
CA ALA A 195 -2.78 25.95 15.20
C ALA A 195 -2.45 26.20 16.68
N ALA A 196 -1.47 27.07 16.98
CA ALA A 196 -0.99 27.28 18.35
C ALA A 196 -2.06 27.87 19.30
N GLY A 197 -3.16 28.40 18.75
CA GLY A 197 -4.29 28.95 19.49
C GLY A 197 -4.26 30.47 19.62
N ASN A 198 -5.43 31.04 19.89
CA ASN A 198 -5.67 32.50 19.89
C ASN A 198 -5.98 33.10 21.28
N LYS A 199 -5.49 32.49 22.36
CA LYS A 199 -5.71 32.96 23.75
C LYS A 199 -4.54 33.76 24.35
N GLY A 200 -3.37 33.76 23.71
CA GLY A 200 -2.16 34.38 24.25
C GLY A 200 -1.62 33.68 25.50
N GLN A 201 -1.87 32.37 25.64
CA GLN A 201 -1.30 31.51 26.67
C GLN A 201 -0.05 30.79 26.16
N ASP A 202 0.57 29.95 26.99
CA ASP A 202 1.62 29.06 26.54
C ASP A 202 1.03 28.00 25.58
N ALA A 203 1.61 27.82 24.41
CA ALA A 203 1.19 26.84 23.42
C ALA A 203 1.34 25.40 23.94
N CYS A 204 2.20 25.17 24.94
CA CYS A 204 2.29 23.89 25.65
C CYS A 204 1.05 23.57 26.50
N GLU A 205 0.12 24.52 26.69
CA GLU A 205 -1.19 24.31 27.32
C GLU A 205 -2.32 24.12 26.28
N VAL A 206 -2.00 23.80 25.01
CA VAL A 206 -2.98 23.68 23.91
C VAL A 206 -2.82 22.34 23.19
N SER A 207 -3.89 21.55 23.14
CA SER A 207 -3.95 20.27 22.42
C SER A 207 -4.73 20.42 21.10
N PRO A 208 -4.27 19.83 19.98
CA PRO A 208 -3.09 18.97 19.86
C PRO A 208 -1.78 19.75 19.57
N GLY A 209 -1.80 21.09 19.59
CA GLY A 209 -0.65 21.93 19.23
C GLY A 209 0.65 21.63 19.99
N HIS A 210 0.56 21.22 21.27
CA HIS A 210 1.72 20.86 22.09
C HIS A 210 2.41 19.52 21.74
N THR A 211 1.88 18.74 20.79
CA THR A 211 2.49 17.46 20.36
C THR A 211 3.77 17.73 19.55
N PRO A 212 4.97 17.34 20.03
CA PRO A 212 6.26 17.71 19.41
C PRO A 212 6.45 17.20 17.97
N GLU A 213 5.72 16.18 17.57
CA GLU A 213 5.79 15.62 16.21
C GLU A 213 4.94 16.39 15.18
N ALA A 214 4.20 17.43 15.60
CA ALA A 214 3.42 18.31 14.73
C ALA A 214 4.08 19.68 14.55
N LEU A 215 3.90 20.29 13.36
CA LEU A 215 4.29 21.69 13.14
C LEU A 215 3.22 22.62 13.72
N ASN A 216 3.48 23.19 14.89
CA ASN A 216 2.54 24.06 15.58
C ASN A 216 2.73 25.55 15.22
N VAL A 217 1.70 26.15 14.63
CA VAL A 217 1.84 27.41 13.91
C VAL A 217 1.25 28.60 14.66
N GLY A 218 2.11 29.57 14.97
CA GLY A 218 1.77 30.89 15.50
C GLY A 218 1.33 31.89 14.41
N ALA A 219 0.55 32.92 14.77
CA ALA A 219 0.05 33.91 13.82
C ALA A 219 0.81 35.24 13.87
N THR A 220 1.06 35.84 12.70
CA THR A 220 1.68 37.17 12.53
C THR A 220 0.86 38.10 11.63
N THR A 221 1.06 39.40 11.85
CA THR A 221 0.54 40.50 11.02
C THR A 221 1.38 40.70 9.76
N GLN A 222 0.88 41.53 8.84
CA GLN A 222 1.61 42.04 7.66
C GLN A 222 2.95 42.72 7.99
N THR A 223 3.16 43.16 9.25
CA THR A 223 4.36 43.87 9.69
C THR A 223 5.26 43.01 10.60
N ASP A 224 5.15 41.68 10.52
CA ASP A 224 5.88 40.67 11.31
C ASP A 224 5.66 40.73 12.84
N GLU A 225 4.66 41.49 13.31
CA GLU A 225 4.22 41.48 14.71
C GLU A 225 3.40 40.21 14.98
N ARG A 226 3.69 39.46 16.05
CA ARG A 226 2.81 38.38 16.53
C ARG A 226 1.39 38.91 16.75
N LEU A 227 0.38 38.15 16.35
CA LEU A 227 -1.04 38.49 16.57
C LEU A 227 -1.29 38.80 18.06
N ALA A 228 -1.62 40.05 18.35
CA ALA A 228 -2.10 40.53 19.64
C ALA A 228 -3.19 41.58 19.40
N MET A 229 -4.45 41.14 19.38
CA MET A 229 -5.62 41.98 19.12
C MET A 229 -6.73 41.68 20.14
N ALA A 230 -7.67 42.62 20.31
CA ALA A 230 -8.78 42.47 21.26
C ALA A 230 -9.67 41.23 21.01
N LEU A 231 -9.64 40.68 19.78
CA LEU A 231 -10.43 39.53 19.34
C LEU A 231 -9.62 38.22 19.29
N GLY A 232 -8.33 38.26 19.65
CA GLY A 232 -7.46 37.09 19.73
C GLY A 232 -5.98 37.45 19.80
N THR A 233 -5.21 36.65 20.54
CA THR A 233 -3.75 36.78 20.66
C THR A 233 -3.13 35.42 20.37
N SER A 234 -2.18 35.31 19.43
CA SER A 234 -1.49 34.04 19.18
C SER A 234 -0.83 33.56 20.47
N SER A 235 -1.03 32.29 20.83
CA SER A 235 -0.22 31.63 21.84
C SER A 235 1.27 31.71 21.47
N TYR A 236 2.12 31.47 22.46
CA TYR A 236 3.58 31.59 22.38
C TYR A 236 4.24 30.47 23.19
N GLY A 237 5.57 30.39 23.20
CA GLY A 237 6.30 29.46 24.04
C GLY A 237 7.02 28.37 23.23
N SER A 238 7.69 27.47 23.94
CA SER A 238 8.58 26.47 23.33
C SER A 238 7.87 25.39 22.51
N CYS A 239 6.53 25.28 22.63
CA CYS A 239 5.72 24.39 21.80
C CYS A 239 5.15 25.07 20.54
N VAL A 240 5.62 26.28 20.18
CA VAL A 240 5.41 26.84 18.83
C VAL A 240 6.65 26.53 18.01
N ASP A 241 6.51 26.01 16.78
CA ASP A 241 7.65 25.73 15.90
C ASP A 241 7.95 26.88 14.96
N ILE A 242 6.90 27.51 14.43
CA ILE A 242 7.00 28.52 13.39
C ILE A 242 5.82 29.49 13.42
N PHE A 243 6.03 30.71 12.97
CA PHE A 243 4.97 31.69 12.72
C PHE A 243 4.67 31.78 11.22
N ALA A 244 3.41 32.07 10.86
CA ALA A 244 3.04 32.45 9.50
C ALA A 244 2.01 33.60 9.52
N PRO A 245 1.76 34.29 8.39
CA PRO A 245 0.72 35.31 8.30
C PRO A 245 -0.66 34.78 8.72
N GLY A 246 -1.32 35.47 9.64
CA GLY A 246 -2.58 35.00 10.22
C GLY A 246 -3.49 36.12 10.74
N VAL A 247 -3.32 37.35 10.26
CA VAL A 247 -4.12 38.50 10.72
C VAL A 247 -4.70 39.24 9.54
N ARG A 248 -6.03 39.24 9.44
CA ARG A 248 -6.78 39.87 8.36
C ARG A 248 -6.45 39.23 6.99
N VAL A 249 -6.42 37.91 6.97
CA VAL A 249 -6.13 37.08 5.79
C VAL A 249 -7.40 36.89 4.96
N LEU A 250 -7.35 37.24 3.67
CA LEU A 250 -8.44 37.05 2.72
C LEU A 250 -8.37 35.65 2.09
N SER A 251 -9.50 34.97 2.01
CA SER A 251 -9.65 33.66 1.33
C SER A 251 -11.10 33.45 0.88
N ALA A 252 -11.38 32.27 0.35
CA ALA A 252 -12.75 31.83 0.02
C ALA A 252 -13.69 31.84 1.25
N GLY A 253 -14.95 32.21 1.00
CA GLY A 253 -16.09 32.10 1.91
C GLY A 253 -17.17 31.17 1.35
N ILE A 254 -18.31 31.06 2.05
CA ILE A 254 -19.37 30.08 1.72
C ILE A 254 -20.70 30.67 1.23
N ASP A 255 -20.88 32.00 1.27
CA ASP A 255 -22.15 32.65 0.87
C ASP A 255 -22.50 32.44 -0.62
N SER A 256 -21.50 32.17 -1.45
CA SER A 256 -21.63 31.79 -2.86
C SER A 256 -20.37 31.07 -3.35
N ASP A 257 -20.36 30.58 -4.58
CA ASP A 257 -19.16 29.96 -5.17
C ASP A 257 -18.05 30.97 -5.53
N THR A 258 -18.27 32.27 -5.34
CA THR A 258 -17.26 33.34 -5.50
C THR A 258 -17.24 34.28 -4.29
N ALA A 259 -17.66 33.80 -3.11
CA ALA A 259 -17.69 34.62 -1.91
C ALA A 259 -16.28 34.75 -1.32
N GLU A 260 -15.91 35.95 -0.91
CA GLU A 260 -14.66 36.18 -0.18
C GLU A 260 -14.95 36.37 1.31
N GLN A 261 -14.00 35.96 2.16
CA GLN A 261 -14.08 36.17 3.60
C GLN A 261 -12.68 36.51 4.16
N THR A 262 -12.64 37.45 5.11
CA THR A 262 -11.41 37.86 5.79
C THR A 262 -11.42 37.36 7.23
N LEU A 263 -10.51 36.43 7.56
CA LEU A 263 -10.41 35.83 8.89
C LEU A 263 -9.08 36.21 9.59
N THR A 264 -8.95 35.89 10.87
CA THR A 264 -7.79 36.17 11.72
C THR A 264 -7.61 35.04 12.71
N GLY A 265 -6.38 34.55 12.90
CA GLY A 265 -6.03 33.54 13.87
C GLY A 265 -4.87 32.65 13.43
N THR A 266 -4.37 31.85 14.37
CA THR A 266 -3.46 30.73 14.12
C THR A 266 -4.03 29.72 13.10
N SER A 267 -5.35 29.57 13.06
CA SER A 267 -6.08 28.81 12.03
C SER A 267 -5.89 29.34 10.60
N MET A 268 -5.53 30.61 10.39
CA MET A 268 -5.20 31.15 9.06
C MET A 268 -3.70 31.01 8.74
N ALA A 269 -2.86 30.95 9.78
CA ALA A 269 -1.41 30.76 9.64
C ALA A 269 -1.05 29.29 9.34
N SER A 270 -1.71 28.35 10.03
CA SER A 270 -1.54 26.89 9.88
C SER A 270 -1.65 26.38 8.43
N PRO A 271 -2.70 26.71 7.63
CA PRO A 271 -2.82 26.23 6.26
C PRO A 271 -1.75 26.76 5.30
N LEU A 272 -1.09 27.90 5.60
CA LEU A 272 0.04 28.38 4.78
C LEU A 272 1.26 27.46 4.91
N VAL A 273 1.50 26.96 6.13
CA VAL A 273 2.54 25.95 6.39
C VAL A 273 2.15 24.61 5.76
N ALA A 274 0.87 24.22 5.84
CA ALA A 274 0.36 23.03 5.17
C ALA A 274 0.56 23.07 3.63
N GLY A 275 0.29 24.23 3.02
CA GLY A 275 0.58 24.47 1.62
C GLY A 275 2.07 24.39 1.29
N TYR A 276 2.96 24.98 2.11
CA TYR A 276 4.41 24.84 1.90
C TYR A 276 4.90 23.39 1.99
N VAL A 277 4.38 22.60 2.94
CA VAL A 277 4.68 21.16 2.99
C VAL A 277 4.22 20.43 1.72
N ALA A 278 3.08 20.81 1.15
CA ALA A 278 2.67 20.26 -0.15
C ALA A 278 3.63 20.67 -1.29
N LEU A 279 4.19 21.87 -1.28
CA LEU A 279 5.24 22.26 -2.24
C LEU A 279 6.51 21.40 -2.11
N ILE A 280 6.90 21.07 -0.87
CA ILE A 280 8.00 20.13 -0.59
C ILE A 280 7.64 18.72 -1.11
N GLY A 281 6.42 18.25 -0.88
CA GLY A 281 5.96 16.92 -1.31
C GLY A 281 5.89 16.72 -2.82
N GLU A 282 5.73 17.78 -3.63
CA GLU A 282 5.88 17.70 -5.09
C GLU A 282 7.34 17.33 -5.47
N SER A 283 8.31 17.84 -4.72
CA SER A 283 9.74 17.64 -4.96
C SER A 283 10.32 16.39 -4.29
N ASP A 284 9.78 15.97 -3.15
CA ASP A 284 10.12 14.75 -2.43
C ASP A 284 8.86 14.01 -1.95
N PRO A 285 8.17 13.28 -2.84
CA PRO A 285 6.88 12.64 -2.54
C PRO A 285 6.99 11.44 -1.60
N THR A 286 8.19 11.14 -1.09
CA THR A 286 8.47 9.98 -0.22
C THR A 286 9.18 10.36 1.08
N ALA A 287 9.33 11.66 1.34
CA ALA A 287 9.92 12.22 2.55
C ALA A 287 9.25 11.69 3.82
N CYS A 288 10.01 11.63 4.92
CA CYS A 288 9.46 11.32 6.23
C CYS A 288 9.06 12.61 6.97
N PRO A 289 7.94 12.63 7.71
CA PRO A 289 7.44 13.85 8.35
C PRO A 289 8.45 14.57 9.26
N GLU A 290 9.28 13.84 10.00
CA GLU A 290 10.37 14.39 10.84
C GLU A 290 11.35 15.26 10.01
N ALA A 291 11.84 14.74 8.88
CA ALA A 291 12.73 15.48 8.00
C ALA A 291 12.05 16.70 7.33
N VAL A 292 10.73 16.62 7.12
CA VAL A 292 9.94 17.75 6.61
C VAL A 292 9.77 18.82 7.69
N HIS A 293 9.51 18.44 8.94
CA HIS A 293 9.46 19.35 10.09
C HIS A 293 10.77 20.13 10.25
N ASP A 294 11.90 19.42 10.24
CA ASP A 294 13.25 20.01 10.27
C ASP A 294 13.51 20.92 9.07
N ALA A 295 13.09 20.55 7.86
CA ALA A 295 13.24 21.37 6.67
C ALA A 295 12.42 22.67 6.75
N VAL A 296 11.17 22.60 7.21
CA VAL A 296 10.30 23.79 7.36
C VAL A 296 10.88 24.78 8.36
N THR A 297 11.27 24.31 9.55
CA THR A 297 11.82 25.17 10.62
C THR A 297 13.22 25.71 10.28
N SER A 298 14.09 24.90 9.64
CA SER A 298 15.45 25.34 9.29
C SER A 298 15.52 26.35 8.14
N ARG A 299 14.62 26.24 7.15
CA ARG A 299 14.54 27.12 5.96
C ARG A 299 13.85 28.47 6.23
N ALA A 300 13.05 28.54 7.31
CA ALA A 300 12.32 29.72 7.76
C ALA A 300 13.18 31.00 7.81
N THR A 301 12.52 32.16 7.73
CA THR A 301 13.15 33.46 7.98
C THR A 301 13.32 33.64 9.48
N LYS A 302 14.55 33.90 9.92
CA LYS A 302 14.93 34.00 11.33
C LYS A 302 14.90 35.46 11.81
N ASP A 303 14.58 35.65 13.08
CA ASP A 303 14.78 36.89 13.83
C ASP A 303 13.99 38.12 13.31
N VAL A 304 12.91 37.90 12.57
CA VAL A 304 12.02 38.96 12.04
C VAL A 304 10.72 39.14 12.84
N VAL A 305 10.26 38.11 13.56
CA VAL A 305 8.99 38.15 14.30
C VAL A 305 9.15 39.06 15.53
N LYS A 306 8.39 40.16 15.54
CA LYS A 306 8.34 41.10 16.65
C LYS A 306 7.40 40.57 17.73
N ASN A 307 7.86 40.68 18.98
CA ASN A 307 7.14 40.21 20.17
C ASN A 307 6.62 38.77 20.05
N ALA A 308 7.43 37.87 19.49
CA ALA A 308 7.15 36.42 19.32
C ALA A 308 6.69 35.71 20.61
N GLY A 309 6.97 36.30 21.77
CA GLY A 309 6.62 35.78 23.09
C GLY A 309 7.80 35.06 23.76
N LEU A 310 7.73 34.91 25.08
CA LEU A 310 8.82 34.32 25.84
C LEU A 310 8.94 32.82 25.50
N GLY A 311 10.15 32.38 25.13
CA GLY A 311 10.43 30.97 24.81
C GLY A 311 10.03 30.52 23.39
N SER A 312 9.32 31.34 22.62
CA SER A 312 9.02 31.04 21.20
C SER A 312 10.29 31.08 20.34
N PRO A 313 10.45 30.19 19.34
CA PRO A 313 11.44 30.37 18.30
C PRO A 313 11.07 31.57 17.42
N ASN A 314 12.06 32.38 17.04
CA ASN A 314 11.85 33.51 16.14
C ASN A 314 12.00 33.07 14.67
N LEU A 315 11.03 32.28 14.21
CA LEU A 315 10.98 31.69 12.87
C LEU A 315 9.68 32.09 12.17
N LEU A 316 9.76 32.69 11.00
CA LEU A 316 8.64 33.02 10.12
C LEU A 316 8.71 32.17 8.84
N LEU A 317 7.58 31.61 8.42
CA LEU A 317 7.42 30.81 7.21
C LEU A 317 8.10 31.48 6.01
N ASN A 318 8.95 30.71 5.31
CA ASN A 318 9.50 31.08 4.02
C ASN A 318 9.44 29.86 3.08
N ILE A 319 8.89 30.04 1.88
CA ILE A 319 8.59 28.94 0.94
C ILE A 319 9.57 28.83 -0.23
N SER A 320 10.63 29.66 -0.26
CA SER A 320 11.51 29.82 -1.42
C SER A 320 12.39 28.60 -1.71
N ASP A 321 12.48 27.63 -0.79
CA ASP A 321 13.32 26.43 -0.89
C ASP A 321 12.49 25.14 -0.71
N VAL A 322 12.11 24.55 -1.84
CA VAL A 322 11.41 23.25 -1.90
C VAL A 322 12.34 22.08 -2.19
N SER A 323 13.66 22.24 -2.00
CA SER A 323 14.61 21.14 -2.23
C SER A 323 14.27 19.91 -1.38
N ALA A 324 14.58 18.72 -1.89
CA ALA A 324 14.34 17.46 -1.18
C ALA A 324 14.97 17.48 0.22
N VAL A 325 14.23 17.00 1.23
CA VAL A 325 14.53 17.28 2.64
C VAL A 325 15.68 16.46 3.21
N GLY A 326 16.15 15.46 2.46
CA GLY A 326 17.39 14.74 2.74
C GLY A 326 17.18 13.33 3.29
N ALA A 327 18.25 12.78 3.87
CA ALA A 327 18.30 11.40 4.34
C ALA A 327 17.76 11.28 5.77
N ALA A 328 16.75 10.43 5.96
CA ALA A 328 16.19 10.10 7.27
C ALA A 328 16.09 8.58 7.48
N ALA A 329 15.83 8.15 8.71
CA ALA A 329 15.41 6.78 8.94
C ALA A 329 14.08 6.51 8.20
N PRO A 330 13.88 5.32 7.61
CA PRO A 330 12.62 4.98 6.95
C PRO A 330 11.50 4.83 7.98
N GLY A 331 10.28 5.14 7.57
CA GLY A 331 9.09 5.00 8.41
C GLY A 331 8.84 3.55 8.83
N THR A 332 8.22 3.39 10.00
CA THR A 332 7.84 2.08 10.54
C THR A 332 6.69 1.50 9.70
N PRO A 333 6.79 0.25 9.21
CA PRO A 333 5.72 -0.40 8.48
C PRO A 333 4.40 -0.48 9.27
N SER A 334 3.30 -0.09 8.63
CA SER A 334 1.95 -0.03 9.20
C SER A 334 1.00 -1.05 8.54
N ALA A 335 -0.28 -1.06 8.94
CA ALA A 335 -1.35 -1.87 8.34
C ALA A 335 -1.02 -3.37 8.10
N LEU A 336 -0.37 -4.04 9.05
CA LEU A 336 0.01 -5.45 8.91
C LEU A 336 -1.22 -6.37 8.81
N VAL A 337 -1.42 -6.97 7.64
CA VAL A 337 -2.43 -8.00 7.38
C VAL A 337 -1.73 -9.36 7.22
N SER A 338 -1.94 -10.23 8.20
CA SER A 338 -1.65 -11.66 8.12
C SER A 338 -2.90 -12.41 7.63
N SER A 339 -2.72 -13.38 6.74
CA SER A 339 -3.82 -14.24 6.25
C SER A 339 -3.34 -15.70 6.08
N PRO A 340 -4.20 -16.69 6.36
CA PRO A 340 -3.82 -18.09 6.34
C PRO A 340 -3.52 -18.56 4.91
N LEU A 341 -2.53 -19.46 4.79
CA LEU A 341 -2.21 -20.17 3.57
C LEU A 341 -1.96 -21.65 3.91
N ALA A 342 -2.17 -22.54 2.93
CA ALA A 342 -1.68 -23.91 3.05
C ALA A 342 -0.15 -23.93 3.22
N ASP A 343 0.32 -24.54 4.31
CA ASP A 343 1.70 -24.53 4.87
C ASP A 343 2.23 -23.21 5.46
N GLY A 344 1.43 -22.15 5.58
CA GLY A 344 2.00 -20.88 5.98
C GLY A 344 1.04 -19.72 6.23
N VAL A 345 1.61 -18.52 6.21
CA VAL A 345 0.86 -17.26 6.21
C VAL A 345 1.33 -16.35 5.09
N VAL A 346 0.39 -15.64 4.48
CA VAL A 346 0.69 -14.49 3.65
C VAL A 346 0.67 -13.27 4.55
N VAL A 347 1.71 -12.43 4.45
CA VAL A 347 1.80 -11.16 5.18
C VAL A 347 1.91 -10.05 4.16
N SER A 348 1.08 -9.03 4.29
CA SER A 348 1.25 -7.73 3.63
C SER A 348 1.25 -6.63 4.68
N TRP A 349 1.91 -5.53 4.37
CA TRP A 349 2.05 -4.36 5.22
C TRP A 349 2.11 -3.12 4.34
N ASP A 350 1.93 -1.96 4.95
CA ASP A 350 2.18 -0.68 4.31
C ASP A 350 3.62 -0.22 4.62
N PRO A 351 4.39 0.25 3.63
CA PRO A 351 5.85 0.31 3.73
C PRO A 351 6.40 1.54 4.47
N GLY A 352 5.55 2.53 4.80
CA GLY A 352 5.95 3.82 5.35
C GLY A 352 6.78 4.68 4.38
N CYS A 353 7.17 5.88 4.81
CA CYS A 353 8.12 6.74 4.08
C CYS A 353 9.47 6.03 3.87
N ASN A 354 10.20 6.38 2.81
CA ASN A 354 11.47 5.70 2.48
C ASN A 354 12.71 6.37 3.09
N GLY A 355 12.55 7.55 3.71
CA GLY A 355 13.64 8.33 4.29
C GLY A 355 14.59 8.92 3.24
N GLY A 356 14.11 9.22 2.03
CA GLY A 356 14.92 9.73 0.92
C GLY A 356 15.78 8.68 0.20
N ALA A 357 15.50 7.38 0.43
CA ALA A 357 16.26 6.27 -0.18
C ALA A 357 15.46 5.56 -1.28
N PRO A 358 16.01 5.39 -2.50
CA PRO A 358 15.28 4.76 -3.61
C PRO A 358 15.07 3.24 -3.42
N ASP A 359 15.91 2.60 -2.59
CA ASP A 359 15.96 1.15 -2.40
C ASP A 359 15.84 0.80 -0.90
N GLY A 360 15.25 -0.37 -0.59
CA GLY A 360 15.11 -0.84 0.78
C GLY A 360 14.85 -2.34 0.92
N VAL A 361 15.10 -2.85 2.13
CA VAL A 361 14.82 -4.23 2.55
C VAL A 361 13.93 -4.19 3.80
N SER A 362 12.80 -4.88 3.74
CA SER A 362 11.99 -5.17 4.91
C SER A 362 12.51 -6.44 5.60
N ASN A 363 12.77 -6.36 6.91
CA ASN A 363 12.95 -7.55 7.75
C ASN A 363 11.59 -7.94 8.33
N VAL A 364 11.21 -9.21 8.21
CA VAL A 364 9.92 -9.75 8.66
C VAL A 364 10.18 -10.80 9.73
N ARG A 365 9.84 -10.52 10.99
CA ARG A 365 9.99 -11.46 12.12
C ARG A 365 8.70 -12.25 12.33
N VAL A 366 8.83 -13.56 12.44
CA VAL A 366 7.72 -14.49 12.65
C VAL A 366 7.84 -15.06 14.05
N TYR A 367 6.76 -14.99 14.82
CA TYR A 367 6.65 -15.47 16.20
C TYR A 367 5.56 -16.53 16.24
N ARG A 368 5.71 -17.60 17.03
CA ARG A 368 4.53 -18.35 17.47
C ARG A 368 3.74 -17.46 18.43
N ASP A 369 2.41 -17.57 18.46
CA ASP A 369 1.57 -16.72 19.29
C ASP A 369 1.98 -16.83 20.77
N LYS A 370 1.93 -15.69 21.47
CA LYS A 370 2.39 -15.50 22.87
C LYS A 370 3.90 -15.71 23.11
N GLU A 371 4.69 -16.19 22.15
CA GLU A 371 6.16 -16.23 22.29
C GLU A 371 6.77 -14.83 22.12
N ALA A 372 7.76 -14.52 22.97
CA ALA A 372 8.49 -13.26 22.95
C ALA A 372 9.45 -13.19 21.76
N ASP A 373 10.24 -14.25 21.57
CA ASP A 373 11.29 -14.36 20.56
C ASP A 373 10.76 -14.81 19.18
N PRO A 374 11.37 -14.33 18.08
CA PRO A 374 10.99 -14.74 16.74
C PRO A 374 11.60 -16.10 16.40
N ILE A 375 10.77 -17.06 15.97
CA ILE A 375 11.22 -18.36 15.45
C ILE A 375 11.93 -18.24 14.09
N ARG A 376 11.70 -17.14 13.36
CA ARG A 376 12.29 -16.89 12.03
C ARG A 376 12.35 -15.39 11.72
N THR A 377 13.32 -14.99 10.91
CA THR A 377 13.33 -13.68 10.24
C THR A 377 13.53 -13.87 8.74
N VAL A 378 12.68 -13.23 7.92
CA VAL A 378 12.73 -13.26 6.45
C VAL A 378 13.10 -11.87 5.93
N ASN A 379 13.87 -11.80 4.84
CA ASN A 379 14.27 -10.53 4.20
C ASN A 379 13.56 -10.36 2.85
N VAL A 380 12.99 -9.19 2.63
CA VAL A 380 12.16 -8.87 1.47
C VAL A 380 12.63 -7.57 0.85
N ARG A 381 13.05 -7.59 -0.43
CA ARG A 381 13.55 -6.39 -1.14
C ARG A 381 12.45 -5.83 -2.04
N GLY A 382 12.19 -4.53 -1.94
CA GLY A 382 11.32 -3.79 -2.87
C GLY A 382 9.86 -4.26 -2.95
N ALA A 383 9.35 -4.99 -1.96
CA ALA A 383 7.98 -5.48 -1.93
C ALA A 383 7.38 -5.33 -0.52
N SER A 384 6.08 -5.01 -0.47
CA SER A 384 5.28 -4.82 0.74
C SER A 384 4.46 -6.07 1.14
N ARG A 385 4.87 -7.24 0.62
CA ARG A 385 4.20 -8.52 0.81
C ARG A 385 5.19 -9.67 0.76
N VAL A 386 4.97 -10.69 1.60
CA VAL A 386 5.73 -11.94 1.61
C VAL A 386 4.83 -13.15 1.87
N VAL A 387 5.28 -14.32 1.46
CA VAL A 387 4.65 -15.60 1.82
C VAL A 387 5.62 -16.35 2.72
N VAL A 388 5.25 -16.56 3.99
CA VAL A 388 6.01 -17.34 4.97
C VAL A 388 5.47 -18.76 4.97
N ARG A 389 6.25 -19.71 4.44
CA ARG A 389 5.92 -21.15 4.37
C ARG A 389 6.68 -21.99 5.38
N GLY A 390 6.18 -23.18 5.67
CA GLY A 390 6.78 -24.14 6.60
C GLY A 390 6.44 -23.82 8.06
N LEU A 391 5.17 -23.46 8.31
CA LEU A 391 4.64 -23.21 9.65
C LEU A 391 3.71 -24.38 10.07
N ASP A 392 3.69 -24.69 11.36
CA ASP A 392 2.90 -25.77 11.94
C ASP A 392 1.40 -25.42 11.87
N VAL A 393 0.57 -26.26 11.24
CA VAL A 393 -0.88 -25.99 11.10
C VAL A 393 -1.62 -25.93 12.44
N ASP A 394 -1.15 -26.68 13.43
CA ASP A 394 -1.70 -26.74 14.80
C ASP A 394 -1.31 -25.53 15.68
N ALA A 395 -0.51 -24.59 15.15
CA ALA A 395 -0.06 -23.41 15.87
C ALA A 395 -0.60 -22.11 15.24
N SER A 396 -0.69 -21.05 16.02
CA SER A 396 -0.97 -19.70 15.56
C SER A 396 0.30 -18.85 15.56
N TYR A 397 0.44 -17.94 14.60
CA TYR A 397 1.62 -17.11 14.42
C TYR A 397 1.28 -15.63 14.34
N ARG A 398 2.20 -14.79 14.82
CA ARG A 398 2.19 -13.33 14.63
C ARG A 398 3.43 -12.91 13.86
N VAL A 399 3.33 -11.75 13.22
CA VAL A 399 4.42 -11.19 12.42
C VAL A 399 4.62 -9.73 12.77
N SER A 400 5.88 -9.27 12.85
CA SER A 400 6.21 -7.85 12.80
C SER A 400 7.17 -7.57 11.66
N VAL A 401 7.15 -6.34 11.15
CA VAL A 401 7.98 -5.90 10.02
C VAL A 401 8.71 -4.62 10.40
N ARG A 402 9.96 -4.48 9.94
CA ARG A 402 10.67 -3.19 9.93
C ARG A 402 11.31 -2.95 8.57
N ARG A 403 11.59 -1.70 8.24
CA ARG A 403 12.26 -1.29 7.01
C ARG A 403 13.72 -0.91 7.28
N ARG A 404 14.61 -1.25 6.36
CA ARG A 404 16.01 -0.82 6.34
C ARG A 404 16.33 -0.23 4.98
N THR A 405 16.95 0.93 4.97
CA THR A 405 17.42 1.62 3.75
C THR A 405 18.91 1.96 3.91
N ALA A 406 19.48 2.72 2.97
CA ALA A 406 20.82 3.28 3.14
C ALA A 406 20.88 4.34 4.26
N ASN A 407 19.74 4.98 4.54
CA ASN A 407 19.65 6.17 5.40
C ASN A 407 19.25 5.84 6.85
N GLY A 408 18.83 4.60 7.12
CA GLY A 408 18.56 4.15 8.49
C GLY A 408 17.81 2.83 8.58
N VAL A 409 17.22 2.61 9.76
CA VAL A 409 16.38 1.45 10.09
C VAL A 409 15.18 1.95 10.86
N SER A 410 13.98 1.52 10.49
CA SER A 410 12.76 1.81 11.26
C SER A 410 12.72 0.97 12.54
N GLU A 411 11.86 1.38 13.46
CA GLU A 411 11.39 0.50 14.52
C GLU A 411 10.63 -0.71 13.96
N TRP A 412 10.39 -1.70 14.81
CA TRP A 412 9.48 -2.80 14.48
C TRP A 412 8.04 -2.34 14.57
N SER A 413 7.22 -2.72 13.59
CA SER A 413 5.79 -2.60 13.67
C SER A 413 5.23 -3.35 14.89
N GLU A 414 4.02 -2.98 15.29
CA GLU A 414 3.21 -3.84 16.15
C GLU A 414 3.07 -5.25 15.57
N LYS A 415 2.91 -6.23 16.47
CA LYS A 415 2.70 -7.64 16.06
C LYS A 415 1.31 -7.78 15.45
N SER A 416 1.23 -8.39 14.27
CA SER A 416 -0.04 -8.72 13.59
C SER A 416 -1.01 -9.48 14.50
N ILE A 417 -2.27 -9.55 14.08
CA ILE A 417 -3.19 -10.55 14.62
C ILE A 417 -2.62 -11.96 14.45
N ALA A 418 -2.93 -12.83 15.41
CA ALA A 418 -2.51 -14.22 15.38
C ALA A 418 -3.29 -14.98 14.29
N VAL A 419 -2.58 -15.71 13.44
CA VAL A 419 -3.15 -16.49 12.33
C VAL A 419 -2.56 -17.89 12.35
N SER A 420 -3.42 -18.90 12.34
CA SER A 420 -3.02 -20.29 12.10
C SER A 420 -2.95 -20.57 10.60
N PRO A 421 -1.93 -21.29 10.11
CA PRO A 421 -1.90 -21.80 8.75
C PRO A 421 -3.13 -22.68 8.48
N SER A 422 -3.59 -22.75 7.24
CA SER A 422 -4.67 -23.68 6.88
C SER A 422 -4.10 -25.05 6.49
N ASP A 423 -4.85 -26.11 6.72
CA ASP A 423 -4.51 -27.43 6.18
C ASP A 423 -4.38 -27.45 4.65
N PHE A 424 -3.56 -28.37 4.15
CA PHE A 424 -3.63 -28.75 2.75
C PHE A 424 -4.92 -29.55 2.49
N THR A 425 -5.82 -29.00 1.68
CA THR A 425 -6.96 -29.75 1.15
C THR A 425 -6.48 -30.87 0.21
N THR A 426 -6.83 -32.11 0.52
CA THR A 426 -6.46 -33.28 -0.27
C THR A 426 -6.99 -33.15 -1.70
N GLY A 427 -6.10 -33.22 -2.70
CA GLY A 427 -6.45 -32.97 -4.11
C GLY A 427 -6.30 -31.50 -4.58
N GLY A 428 -5.87 -30.59 -3.71
CA GLY A 428 -5.58 -29.20 -4.07
C GLY A 428 -4.40 -29.05 -5.03
N LYS A 429 -4.57 -28.30 -6.13
CA LYS A 429 -3.47 -27.99 -7.06
C LYS A 429 -2.62 -26.82 -6.54
N VAL A 430 -1.46 -27.14 -5.93
CA VAL A 430 -0.43 -26.12 -5.65
C VAL A 430 0.12 -25.59 -6.98
N ARG A 431 -0.20 -24.33 -7.33
CA ARG A 431 0.39 -23.67 -8.50
C ARG A 431 1.88 -23.45 -8.24
N THR A 432 2.74 -24.05 -9.07
CA THR A 432 4.20 -23.90 -8.96
C THR A 432 4.69 -22.45 -9.11
N SER A 433 3.91 -21.57 -9.76
CA SER A 433 4.16 -20.13 -9.78
C SER A 433 4.10 -19.48 -8.39
N LEU A 434 3.30 -20.01 -7.44
CA LEU A 434 3.24 -19.57 -6.04
C LEU A 434 4.36 -20.14 -5.16
N LEU A 435 5.22 -21.00 -5.73
CA LEU A 435 6.50 -21.41 -5.16
C LEU A 435 7.65 -20.56 -5.75
N ALA A 436 7.47 -19.98 -6.94
CA ALA A 436 8.43 -19.07 -7.56
C ALA A 436 8.39 -17.64 -6.98
N SER A 437 7.29 -17.24 -6.33
CA SER A 437 7.19 -16.00 -5.54
C SER A 437 7.67 -16.16 -4.09
N SER A 438 8.19 -17.35 -3.71
CA SER A 438 8.99 -17.51 -2.50
C SER A 438 10.36 -16.88 -2.73
N THR A 439 10.76 -15.94 -1.88
CA THR A 439 12.13 -15.38 -1.91
C THR A 439 13.18 -16.34 -1.34
N GLU A 440 12.78 -17.53 -0.86
CA GLU A 440 13.69 -18.54 -0.34
C GLU A 440 13.79 -19.82 -1.20
N ALA A 441 14.97 -20.41 -1.09
CA ALA A 441 15.63 -21.38 -1.97
C ALA A 441 14.88 -22.70 -2.30
N LYS A 442 15.46 -23.44 -3.24
CA LYS A 442 15.09 -24.84 -3.61
C LYS A 442 14.70 -25.65 -2.38
N VAL A 443 13.47 -26.16 -2.36
CA VAL A 443 12.98 -27.11 -1.35
C VAL A 443 13.93 -28.32 -1.31
N ARG A 444 14.77 -28.37 -0.27
CA ARG A 444 15.50 -29.58 0.12
C ARG A 444 14.62 -30.31 1.13
N GLY A 445 14.54 -31.62 1.01
CA GLY A 445 13.78 -32.48 1.91
C GLY A 445 14.09 -33.95 1.64
N THR A 446 13.84 -34.81 2.60
CA THR A 446 13.89 -36.26 2.40
C THR A 446 12.54 -36.73 1.87
N TRP A 447 12.60 -37.68 0.95
CA TRP A 447 11.43 -38.25 0.28
C TRP A 447 11.43 -39.75 0.57
N SER A 448 10.31 -40.29 1.05
CA SER A 448 10.15 -41.73 1.30
C SER A 448 8.85 -42.24 0.64
N VAL A 449 8.89 -43.49 0.18
CA VAL A 449 7.69 -44.23 -0.21
C VAL A 449 7.32 -45.10 0.99
N GLY A 450 6.07 -45.04 1.44
CA GLY A 450 5.60 -45.89 2.54
C GLY A 450 5.76 -47.39 2.22
N ASP A 451 5.94 -48.21 3.26
CA ASP A 451 6.30 -49.63 3.10
C ASP A 451 5.27 -50.46 2.31
N GLU A 452 4.00 -50.05 2.31
CA GLU A 452 2.94 -50.67 1.51
C GLU A 452 3.02 -50.29 0.02
N GLN A 453 3.58 -49.11 -0.28
CA GLN A 453 3.62 -48.51 -1.62
C GLN A 453 4.91 -48.81 -2.40
N LYS A 454 5.93 -49.42 -1.76
CA LYS A 454 7.23 -49.77 -2.38
C LYS A 454 7.17 -50.74 -3.56
N TRP A 455 6.01 -51.39 -3.76
CA TRP A 455 5.71 -52.24 -4.92
C TRP A 455 5.04 -51.50 -6.07
N ASN A 456 4.47 -50.31 -5.82
CA ASN A 456 3.80 -49.46 -6.79
C ASN A 456 4.75 -48.39 -7.36
N CYS A 457 5.70 -47.92 -6.56
CA CYS A 457 6.63 -46.86 -6.96
C CYS A 457 7.95 -46.86 -6.17
N ARG A 458 8.95 -46.13 -6.69
CA ARG A 458 10.26 -45.90 -6.07
C ARG A 458 10.75 -44.48 -6.36
N ILE A 459 11.51 -43.91 -5.41
CA ILE A 459 12.17 -42.61 -5.57
C ILE A 459 13.60 -42.84 -6.07
N LEU A 460 14.04 -42.04 -7.03
CA LEU A 460 15.36 -42.12 -7.67
C LEU A 460 16.05 -40.75 -7.64
N GLY A 461 17.39 -40.77 -7.67
CA GLY A 461 18.21 -39.54 -7.81
C GLY A 461 18.06 -38.55 -6.65
N GLY A 462 18.07 -39.04 -5.41
CA GLY A 462 18.08 -38.19 -4.21
C GLY A 462 16.80 -37.37 -3.98
N GLY A 463 15.63 -37.91 -4.36
CA GLY A 463 14.33 -37.22 -4.21
C GLY A 463 13.85 -36.50 -5.48
N ALA A 464 14.68 -36.41 -6.53
CA ALA A 464 14.35 -35.63 -7.72
C ALA A 464 13.43 -36.32 -8.74
N ARG A 465 13.21 -37.65 -8.64
CA ARG A 465 12.42 -38.42 -9.60
C ARG A 465 11.58 -39.50 -8.90
N LEU A 466 10.30 -39.57 -9.25
CA LEU A 466 9.40 -40.66 -8.86
C LEU A 466 9.22 -41.62 -10.05
N TYR A 467 9.41 -42.91 -9.83
CA TYR A 467 9.28 -43.97 -10.82
C TYR A 467 8.16 -44.93 -10.42
N PHE A 468 7.17 -45.13 -11.27
CA PHE A 468 6.09 -46.10 -11.04
C PHE A 468 6.53 -47.49 -11.53
N THR A 469 6.43 -48.48 -10.65
CA THR A 469 6.64 -49.91 -10.97
C THR A 469 5.34 -50.61 -11.35
N ARG A 470 4.17 -50.02 -11.06
CA ARG A 470 2.83 -50.53 -11.40
C ARG A 470 1.88 -49.38 -11.74
N SER A 471 0.81 -49.69 -12.47
CA SER A 471 -0.28 -48.75 -12.80
C SER A 471 -1.22 -48.51 -11.61
N ALA A 472 -0.67 -48.07 -10.48
CA ALA A 472 -1.39 -47.81 -9.24
C ALA A 472 -0.98 -46.45 -8.66
N ALA A 473 -1.83 -45.88 -7.80
CA ALA A 473 -1.48 -44.67 -7.05
C ALA A 473 -0.28 -44.94 -6.12
N CYS A 474 0.53 -43.92 -5.91
CA CYS A 474 1.74 -43.95 -5.11
C CYS A 474 1.70 -42.86 -4.05
N VAL A 475 1.72 -43.21 -2.77
CA VAL A 475 1.83 -42.23 -1.68
C VAL A 475 3.31 -42.01 -1.36
N VAL A 476 3.72 -40.74 -1.39
CA VAL A 476 5.09 -40.31 -1.11
C VAL A 476 5.06 -39.33 0.05
N SER A 477 5.74 -39.67 1.14
CA SER A 477 5.95 -38.81 2.29
C SER A 477 7.12 -37.88 2.01
N ILE A 478 6.92 -36.58 2.25
CA ILE A 478 7.92 -35.54 2.04
C ILE A 478 8.17 -34.86 3.37
N VAL A 479 9.41 -34.94 3.86
CA VAL A 479 9.88 -34.25 5.07
C VAL A 479 10.78 -33.10 4.62
N PRO A 480 10.33 -31.84 4.71
CA PRO A 480 11.17 -30.70 4.35
C PRO A 480 12.41 -30.61 5.25
N ALA A 481 13.55 -30.16 4.74
CA ALA A 481 14.78 -30.05 5.55
C ALA A 481 14.69 -29.00 6.69
N TYR A 482 13.58 -28.27 6.77
CA TYR A 482 13.24 -27.26 7.76
C TYR A 482 12.02 -27.62 8.60
N SER A 483 11.45 -28.83 8.46
CA SER A 483 10.37 -29.32 9.32
C SER A 483 10.47 -30.83 9.52
N ASN A 484 10.36 -31.26 10.76
CA ASN A 484 10.26 -32.67 11.16
C ASN A 484 8.84 -33.26 11.01
N VAL A 485 7.90 -32.50 10.43
CA VAL A 485 6.56 -32.98 10.04
C VAL A 485 6.60 -33.47 8.59
N ALA A 486 6.24 -34.74 8.38
CA ALA A 486 6.04 -35.30 7.05
C ALA A 486 4.67 -34.89 6.50
N PHE A 487 4.59 -34.64 5.18
CA PHE A 487 3.30 -34.58 4.50
C PHE A 487 3.26 -35.60 3.35
N ASP A 488 2.11 -36.26 3.22
CA ASP A 488 1.90 -37.29 2.22
C ASP A 488 1.26 -36.71 0.95
N ARG A 489 1.89 -36.99 -0.19
CA ARG A 489 1.31 -36.70 -1.50
C ARG A 489 1.06 -37.99 -2.27
N THR A 490 -0.19 -38.23 -2.63
CA THR A 490 -0.55 -39.25 -3.62
C THR A 490 -0.25 -38.73 -5.02
N PHE A 491 0.54 -39.49 -5.76
CA PHE A 491 0.80 -39.32 -7.19
C PHE A 491 0.13 -40.46 -7.96
N THR A 492 -0.44 -40.17 -9.12
CA THR A 492 -0.99 -41.21 -10.02
C THR A 492 -0.14 -41.35 -11.29
N PRO A 493 -0.15 -42.52 -11.96
CA PRO A 493 0.58 -42.69 -13.22
C PRO A 493 0.16 -41.69 -14.32
N ALA A 494 -1.07 -41.16 -14.27
CA ALA A 494 -1.58 -40.13 -15.19
C ALA A 494 -0.92 -38.75 -15.00
N GLU A 495 -0.26 -38.50 -13.87
CA GLU A 495 0.51 -37.27 -13.61
C GLU A 495 1.98 -37.39 -14.05
N ALA A 496 2.43 -38.59 -14.43
CA ALA A 496 3.77 -38.81 -14.94
C ALA A 496 3.84 -38.51 -16.45
N THR A 497 4.54 -37.44 -16.82
CA THR A 497 4.92 -37.21 -18.22
C THR A 497 5.92 -38.28 -18.66
N VAL A 498 5.45 -39.29 -19.40
CA VAL A 498 6.33 -40.23 -20.11
C VAL A 498 7.12 -39.43 -21.16
N PRO A 499 8.46 -39.40 -21.11
CA PRO A 499 9.24 -38.76 -22.17
C PRO A 499 9.03 -39.53 -23.48
N ALA A 500 8.58 -38.84 -24.53
CA ALA A 500 8.29 -39.46 -25.81
C ALA A 500 9.51 -40.26 -26.33
N GLY A 501 9.31 -41.55 -26.58
CA GLY A 501 10.35 -42.45 -27.09
C GLY A 501 11.03 -43.36 -26.06
N SER A 502 10.56 -43.47 -24.81
CA SER A 502 11.10 -44.43 -23.83
C SER A 502 10.71 -45.90 -24.09
N GLY A 503 11.02 -46.39 -25.29
CA GLY A 503 11.34 -47.81 -25.49
C GLY A 503 12.72 -48.10 -24.89
N SER A 504 12.95 -49.33 -24.41
CA SER A 504 14.13 -49.68 -23.62
C SER A 504 15.47 -49.45 -24.35
N GLY A 505 16.28 -48.51 -23.84
CA GLY A 505 17.74 -48.61 -23.90
C GLY A 505 18.52 -47.77 -24.92
N ARG A 506 17.93 -46.80 -25.63
CA ARG A 506 18.69 -45.86 -26.50
C ARG A 506 18.21 -44.41 -26.35
N ARG A 507 19.16 -43.46 -26.36
CA ARG A 507 18.95 -42.00 -26.31
C ARG A 507 19.11 -41.39 -27.71
N VAL A 508 18.56 -40.21 -27.96
CA VAL A 508 18.77 -39.47 -29.21
C VAL A 508 19.19 -38.03 -28.89
N VAL A 509 20.18 -37.52 -29.62
CA VAL A 509 20.77 -36.18 -29.44
C VAL A 509 20.72 -35.42 -30.75
N TYR A 510 20.28 -34.16 -30.73
CA TYR A 510 20.29 -33.27 -31.90
C TYR A 510 21.40 -32.23 -31.76
N ASP A 511 22.30 -32.17 -32.75
CA ASP A 511 23.31 -31.14 -32.85
C ASP A 511 22.82 -30.00 -33.75
N ARG A 512 22.65 -28.82 -33.14
CA ARG A 512 22.24 -27.59 -33.84
C ARG A 512 23.29 -27.07 -34.83
N SER A 513 24.58 -27.37 -34.62
CA SER A 513 25.65 -26.86 -35.47
C SER A 513 25.75 -27.64 -36.79
N SER A 514 25.67 -28.98 -36.76
CA SER A 514 25.66 -29.82 -37.96
C SER A 514 24.27 -30.09 -38.56
N ARG A 515 23.18 -29.69 -37.86
CA ARG A 515 21.77 -30.02 -38.19
C ARG A 515 21.52 -31.53 -38.31
N ARG A 516 22.14 -32.33 -37.44
CA ARG A 516 22.02 -33.80 -37.44
C ARG A 516 21.42 -34.35 -36.15
N LEU A 517 20.57 -35.36 -36.29
CA LEU A 517 20.10 -36.23 -35.21
C LEU A 517 21.04 -37.43 -35.09
N PHE A 518 21.40 -37.79 -33.87
CA PHE A 518 22.29 -38.90 -33.52
C PHE A 518 21.59 -39.85 -32.56
N ALA A 519 21.52 -41.14 -32.88
CA ALA A 519 21.09 -42.17 -31.95
C ALA A 519 22.30 -42.66 -31.14
N ILE A 520 22.14 -42.76 -29.83
CA ILE A 520 23.19 -43.09 -28.86
C ILE A 520 22.71 -44.23 -27.97
N ASP A 521 23.54 -45.23 -27.71
CA ASP A 521 23.20 -46.36 -26.84
C ASP A 521 23.44 -46.08 -25.34
N ALA A 522 23.23 -47.11 -24.51
CA ALA A 522 23.41 -47.04 -23.06
C ALA A 522 24.87 -46.74 -22.63
N ASP A 523 25.85 -47.05 -23.50
CA ASP A 523 27.29 -46.85 -23.26
C ASP A 523 27.81 -45.51 -23.84
N ASN A 524 26.88 -44.61 -24.22
CA ASN A 524 27.14 -43.31 -24.85
C ASN A 524 27.85 -43.39 -26.22
N ARG A 525 27.73 -44.49 -26.98
CA ARG A 525 28.27 -44.57 -28.36
C ARG A 525 27.24 -44.16 -29.40
N VAL A 526 27.67 -43.39 -30.40
CA VAL A 526 26.84 -43.01 -31.56
C VAL A 526 26.65 -44.21 -32.48
N VAL A 527 25.42 -44.70 -32.59
CA VAL A 527 25.06 -45.88 -33.41
C VAL A 527 24.37 -45.53 -34.73
N ARG A 528 23.89 -44.29 -34.91
CA ARG A 528 23.32 -43.80 -36.19
C ARG A 528 23.28 -42.27 -36.24
N SER A 529 23.33 -41.66 -37.44
CA SER A 529 22.98 -40.24 -37.61
C SER A 529 22.18 -39.96 -38.90
N THR A 530 21.42 -38.86 -38.92
CA THR A 530 20.72 -38.35 -40.11
C THR A 530 20.65 -36.82 -40.12
N THR A 531 20.57 -36.20 -41.30
CA THR A 531 20.54 -34.74 -41.49
C THR A 531 19.10 -34.22 -41.62
N VAL A 532 18.82 -33.08 -40.99
CA VAL A 532 17.50 -32.44 -41.01
C VAL A 532 17.48 -31.30 -42.03
N VAL A 533 16.64 -31.45 -43.06
CA VAL A 533 16.35 -30.44 -44.09
C VAL A 533 14.86 -30.08 -43.98
N GLY A 534 14.50 -28.80 -44.03
CA GLY A 534 13.10 -28.39 -43.80
C GLY A 534 12.68 -27.15 -44.58
N THR A 535 11.40 -26.79 -44.48
CA THR A 535 10.85 -25.45 -44.74
C THR A 535 9.37 -25.39 -44.31
N VAL A 536 8.84 -24.20 -44.08
CA VAL A 536 7.46 -23.95 -43.63
C VAL A 536 6.69 -23.17 -44.69
N THR A 537 5.60 -23.73 -45.22
CA THR A 537 4.39 -22.98 -45.63
C THR A 537 3.21 -23.95 -45.90
N PRO A 538 1.94 -23.59 -45.60
CA PRO A 538 0.84 -24.56 -45.56
C PRO A 538 -0.14 -24.44 -46.75
N PRO A 539 -0.66 -25.56 -47.28
CA PRO A 539 -1.92 -25.53 -48.02
C PRO A 539 -2.91 -26.68 -47.71
N VAL A 540 -4.15 -26.26 -47.42
CA VAL A 540 -5.46 -26.79 -47.87
C VAL A 540 -5.76 -28.30 -47.80
N THR A 541 -6.90 -28.61 -47.19
CA THR A 541 -7.52 -29.93 -47.09
C THR A 541 -7.86 -30.56 -48.45
N GLY A 542 -7.23 -31.71 -48.71
CA GLY A 542 -7.48 -32.57 -49.87
C GLY A 542 -6.97 -34.00 -49.60
N ARG A 543 -7.35 -34.97 -50.44
CA ARG A 543 -6.80 -36.34 -50.34
C ARG A 543 -5.40 -36.39 -50.96
N TYR A 544 -4.37 -36.39 -50.13
CA TYR A 544 -3.00 -36.60 -50.57
C TYR A 544 -2.60 -38.09 -50.48
N ARG A 545 -1.93 -38.58 -51.52
CA ARG A 545 -1.30 -39.91 -51.56
C ARG A 545 0.21 -39.72 -51.44
N LEU A 546 0.78 -40.04 -50.27
CA LEU A 546 2.23 -40.06 -50.10
C LEU A 546 2.81 -41.39 -50.59
N THR A 547 3.44 -41.35 -51.75
CA THR A 547 4.20 -42.49 -52.31
C THR A 547 5.58 -42.53 -51.66
N ARG A 548 5.99 -43.68 -51.13
CA ARG A 548 7.35 -43.89 -50.62
C ARG A 548 8.30 -44.11 -51.81
N THR A 549 8.99 -43.07 -52.25
CA THR A 549 10.16 -43.23 -53.14
C THR A 549 11.33 -43.75 -52.30
N VAL A 550 11.82 -44.93 -52.63
CA VAL A 550 13.08 -45.46 -52.10
C VAL A 550 14.09 -45.45 -53.23
N ASP A 551 14.99 -44.47 -53.22
CA ASP A 551 16.27 -44.64 -53.91
C ASP A 551 17.12 -45.62 -53.08
N GLY A 552 17.70 -46.61 -53.74
CA GLY A 552 18.17 -47.87 -53.13
C GLY A 552 19.32 -47.72 -52.11
N PHE A 553 19.62 -48.73 -51.29
CA PHE A 553 19.25 -50.16 -51.36
C PHE A 553 18.92 -50.73 -49.98
N GLY A 554 18.13 -51.82 -49.90
CA GLY A 554 18.10 -52.71 -48.73
C GLY A 554 16.75 -53.06 -48.08
N ALA A 555 15.84 -53.68 -48.84
CA ALA A 555 14.78 -54.62 -48.42
C ALA A 555 13.64 -54.25 -47.40
N ALA A 556 12.42 -54.69 -47.80
CA ALA A 556 11.29 -55.19 -47.00
C ALA A 556 10.39 -54.25 -46.15
N GLY A 557 9.10 -54.17 -46.56
CA GLY A 557 7.89 -54.08 -45.71
C GLY A 557 7.63 -52.80 -44.89
N ALA A 558 6.41 -52.36 -44.62
CA ALA A 558 5.09 -52.66 -45.19
C ALA A 558 4.23 -51.37 -45.13
N VAL A 559 3.04 -51.35 -45.74
CA VAL A 559 2.14 -50.17 -45.78
C VAL A 559 0.81 -50.50 -45.11
N GLY A 560 0.30 -49.60 -44.28
CA GLY A 560 -1.06 -49.63 -43.72
C GLY A 560 -1.60 -48.20 -43.57
N ALA A 561 -2.89 -48.00 -43.89
CA ALA A 561 -3.54 -46.69 -43.87
C ALA A 561 -4.76 -46.70 -42.96
N VAL A 562 -4.99 -45.61 -42.22
CA VAL A 562 -6.11 -45.45 -41.28
C VAL A 562 -7.12 -44.43 -41.83
N ARG A 563 -8.41 -44.65 -41.58
CA ARG A 563 -9.52 -43.75 -41.94
C ARG A 563 -10.14 -43.14 -40.68
N PHE A 564 -10.60 -41.89 -40.78
CA PHE A 564 -11.34 -41.20 -39.73
C PHE A 564 -12.86 -41.45 -39.84
N ARG A 565 -13.57 -41.42 -38.71
CA ARG A 565 -15.04 -41.36 -38.62
C ARG A 565 -15.46 -40.60 -37.35
N GLU A 566 -16.62 -39.97 -37.43
CA GLU A 566 -17.15 -38.97 -36.49
C GLU A 566 -18.49 -39.46 -35.92
N ILE A 567 -18.67 -39.45 -34.58
CA ILE A 567 -19.93 -39.75 -33.86
C ILE A 567 -19.98 -38.91 -32.56
N VAL A 568 -21.20 -38.64 -32.08
CA VAL A 568 -21.62 -37.56 -31.15
C VAL A 568 -22.16 -38.10 -29.81
N ASP A 569 -21.86 -37.39 -28.71
CA ASP A 569 -22.48 -37.31 -27.36
C ASP A 569 -22.91 -38.54 -26.50
N GLU A 570 -23.18 -38.16 -25.23
CA GLU A 570 -23.81 -38.86 -24.09
C GLU A 570 -23.01 -39.89 -23.26
N PHE A 571 -23.28 -39.85 -21.95
CA PHE A 571 -22.70 -40.74 -20.95
C PHE A 571 -23.70 -41.27 -19.93
N SER A 572 -23.60 -42.58 -19.70
CA SER A 572 -24.07 -43.25 -18.49
C SER A 572 -22.87 -43.51 -17.53
N PRO A 573 -23.09 -43.64 -16.20
CA PRO A 573 -22.02 -43.91 -15.25
C PRO A 573 -21.43 -45.33 -15.34
N ASP A 574 -22.27 -46.33 -15.66
CA ASP A 574 -22.00 -47.75 -15.35
C ASP A 574 -21.64 -48.61 -16.56
N PHE A 575 -20.35 -48.64 -16.92
CA PHE A 575 -19.77 -49.82 -17.59
C PHE A 575 -18.26 -49.90 -17.32
N LEU A 576 -17.82 -51.02 -16.73
CA LEU A 576 -16.41 -51.35 -16.53
C LEU A 576 -15.87 -52.07 -17.76
N GLY A 577 -14.75 -51.58 -18.31
CA GLY A 577 -13.84 -52.36 -19.15
C GLY A 577 -14.24 -52.58 -20.62
N ALA A 578 -13.68 -51.77 -21.52
CA ALA A 578 -13.30 -52.19 -22.88
C ALA A 578 -12.25 -51.21 -23.43
N ALA A 579 -11.26 -51.72 -24.17
CA ALA A 579 -10.25 -50.89 -24.82
C ALA A 579 -10.62 -50.62 -26.29
N VAL A 580 -10.45 -49.38 -26.75
CA VAL A 580 -10.35 -49.02 -28.16
C VAL A 580 -9.16 -48.06 -28.30
N ALA A 581 -8.40 -48.21 -29.39
CA ALA A 581 -7.02 -47.74 -29.50
C ALA A 581 -6.85 -46.22 -29.63
N ASP A 582 -5.68 -45.75 -29.19
CA ASP A 582 -5.17 -44.40 -29.48
C ASP A 582 -4.97 -44.16 -30.98
N ASP A 583 -5.46 -43.03 -31.49
CA ASP A 583 -4.77 -42.17 -32.49
C ASP A 583 -5.64 -40.94 -32.84
N ALA A 584 -5.69 -39.95 -31.95
CA ALA A 584 -6.24 -38.61 -32.24
C ALA A 584 -5.56 -37.52 -31.39
N LEU A 585 -5.14 -36.42 -32.04
CA LEU A 585 -4.47 -35.27 -31.43
C LEU A 585 -5.39 -34.04 -31.49
N TYR A 586 -5.45 -33.25 -30.41
CA TYR A 586 -6.27 -32.02 -30.33
C TYR A 586 -5.41 -30.82 -29.90
N LEU A 587 -5.61 -29.64 -30.52
CA LEU A 587 -4.93 -28.39 -30.19
C LEU A 587 -5.92 -27.19 -30.14
N PRO A 588 -5.78 -26.22 -29.21
CA PRO A 588 -6.71 -25.08 -29.09
C PRO A 588 -6.19 -23.73 -29.67
N PRO A 589 -7.07 -22.84 -30.18
CA PRO A 589 -6.81 -21.41 -30.52
C PRO A 589 -6.65 -20.44 -29.30
N PRO A 590 -6.38 -19.12 -29.49
CA PRO A 590 -5.72 -18.26 -28.48
C PRO A 590 -6.56 -17.39 -27.51
N ASP A 591 -7.88 -17.36 -27.58
CA ASP A 591 -8.78 -16.46 -26.85
C ASP A 591 -9.55 -17.16 -25.69
N GLY A 592 -9.88 -16.46 -24.60
CA GLY A 592 -10.36 -17.12 -23.36
C GLY A 592 -11.36 -16.36 -22.48
N LYS A 593 -12.34 -17.13 -21.92
CA LYS A 593 -13.35 -16.74 -20.90
C LYS A 593 -13.67 -17.91 -19.94
N TRP A 594 -14.51 -17.68 -18.91
CA TRP A 594 -14.74 -18.54 -17.71
C TRP A 594 -16.08 -19.32 -17.77
N PHE A 595 -16.55 -20.20 -16.84
CA PHE A 595 -16.15 -20.48 -15.44
C PHE A 595 -16.22 -21.98 -15.00
N ARG A 596 -17.30 -22.50 -14.36
CA ARG A 596 -17.34 -23.86 -13.72
C ARG A 596 -18.75 -24.44 -13.46
N SER A 597 -19.01 -25.69 -13.85
CA SER A 597 -19.90 -26.65 -13.13
C SER A 597 -19.64 -28.11 -13.60
N TYR A 598 -20.18 -29.11 -12.90
CA TYR A 598 -19.86 -30.54 -13.08
C TYR A 598 -21.00 -31.34 -13.73
N VAL A 599 -20.66 -32.29 -14.63
CA VAL A 599 -20.88 -33.76 -14.53
C VAL A 599 -20.36 -34.44 -15.83
N THR A 600 -20.03 -35.72 -15.73
CA THR A 600 -19.39 -36.67 -16.70
C THR A 600 -20.02 -36.75 -18.10
N LYS A 601 -19.32 -37.04 -19.23
CA LYS A 601 -17.88 -37.12 -19.62
C LYS A 601 -17.78 -36.65 -21.13
N THR A 602 -16.57 -36.59 -21.74
CA THR A 602 -16.21 -36.18 -23.15
C THR A 602 -16.87 -34.90 -23.72
N LYS A 603 -16.24 -33.72 -23.64
CA LYS A 603 -15.19 -33.20 -24.56
C LYS A 603 -15.63 -32.92 -26.01
N LEU A 604 -16.36 -31.81 -26.18
CA LEU A 604 -16.27 -30.95 -27.36
C LEU A 604 -15.28 -29.82 -27.04
N LEU A 605 -14.41 -29.41 -28.00
CA LEU A 605 -13.69 -28.14 -27.90
C LEU A 605 -14.43 -27.09 -28.73
N VAL A 606 -14.81 -25.99 -28.10
CA VAL A 606 -15.16 -24.74 -28.79
C VAL A 606 -14.27 -23.64 -28.22
N ILE A 607 -13.64 -22.88 -29.11
CA ILE A 607 -12.90 -21.65 -28.81
C ILE A 607 -13.13 -20.67 -29.95
N VAL A 608 -13.37 -19.37 -29.74
CA VAL A 608 -13.93 -18.58 -28.61
C VAL A 608 -14.47 -17.26 -29.26
N SER A 609 -15.11 -16.40 -28.48
CA SER A 609 -14.80 -14.95 -28.50
C SER A 609 -14.78 -14.43 -27.07
#